data_AF-A0A6G0VSK0-F1
#
_entry.id   AF-A0A6G0VSK0-F1
#
_cell.length_a   1.000
_cell.length_b   1.000
_cell.length_c   1.000
_cell.angle_alpha   90.00
_cell.angle_beta   90.00
_cell.angle_gamma   90.00
#
_symmetry.space_group_name_H-M   'P 1'
#
loop_
_entity.id
_entity.type
_entity.pdbx_description
1 polymer ?
#
loop_
_entity_poly.entity_id
_entity_poly.type
_entity_poly.pdbx_seq_one_letter_code
_entity_poly.pdbx_strand_id
1 'polypeptide(L)'
;MNILKDSRVKEYISSLNGWNPLQRMLLHCQCIGENISEDAHPVIAYPFSNNLAKLAAIQGPKNIRLTVMYITETSYFNRDTMTFIVNKMLQCNDVATIEQYYNVLDQNFKMHPPCAQYMNKEYEKLLLGSNKKYFGEMSLWDYIIGLLNQITTGDILYGDNEAYDLAFKKCLSICICILQIDFEVSKRKNVRPLVAKCLKYHSTRKTRMSDITKLLDMLYNTGYDFQTQVIDLALLVNQLK
;
A
#
# COMPACT_ATOMS: atom_id res chain seq x y z
N MET A 1 -20.55 -15.46 -4.18
CA MET A 1 -21.28 -14.35 -4.83
C MET A 1 -20.27 -13.50 -5.59
N ASN A 2 -20.61 -12.94 -6.77
CA ASN A 2 -19.71 -12.03 -7.48
C ASN A 2 -19.86 -10.62 -6.90
N ILE A 3 -18.78 -10.05 -6.37
CA ILE A 3 -18.76 -8.74 -5.70
C ILE A 3 -19.34 -7.61 -6.56
N LEU A 4 -19.06 -7.60 -7.86
CA LEU A 4 -19.52 -6.55 -8.78
C LEU A 4 -21.00 -6.69 -9.19
N LYS A 5 -21.63 -7.83 -8.85
CA LYS A 5 -23.07 -8.05 -9.08
C LYS A 5 -23.94 -7.69 -7.87
N ASP A 6 -23.33 -7.54 -6.69
CA ASP A 6 -23.98 -7.16 -5.44
C ASP A 6 -24.66 -5.77 -5.56
N SER A 7 -25.87 -5.63 -4.99
CA SER A 7 -26.66 -4.40 -5.11
C SER A 7 -26.03 -3.23 -4.35
N ARG A 8 -25.45 -3.46 -3.17
CA ARG A 8 -24.79 -2.42 -2.38
C ARG A 8 -23.52 -1.94 -3.06
N VAL A 9 -22.78 -2.86 -3.66
CA VAL A 9 -21.59 -2.52 -4.46
C VAL A 9 -21.98 -1.71 -5.70
N LYS A 10 -23.07 -2.06 -6.38
CA LYS A 10 -23.60 -1.27 -7.50
C LYS A 10 -24.04 0.12 -7.07
N GLU A 11 -24.76 0.24 -5.95
CA GLU A 11 -25.16 1.54 -5.38
C GLU A 11 -23.93 2.38 -5.03
N TYR A 12 -22.90 1.78 -4.41
CA TYR A 12 -21.63 2.44 -4.15
C TYR A 12 -20.99 2.94 -5.45
N ILE A 13 -20.84 2.08 -6.48
CA ILE A 13 -20.30 2.47 -7.78
C ILE A 13 -21.10 3.62 -8.41
N SER A 14 -22.44 3.53 -8.38
CA SER A 14 -23.32 4.59 -8.88
C SER A 14 -23.16 5.88 -8.11
N SER A 15 -22.97 5.83 -6.79
CA SER A 15 -22.72 7.02 -5.94
C SER A 15 -21.43 7.73 -6.29
N LEU A 16 -20.48 7.03 -6.92
CA LEU A 16 -19.28 7.66 -7.44
C LEU A 16 -19.57 8.53 -8.67
N ASN A 17 -20.74 8.50 -9.33
CA ASN A 17 -21.07 9.41 -10.45
C ASN A 17 -20.04 9.42 -11.61
N GLY A 18 -19.36 8.30 -11.87
CA GLY A 18 -18.26 8.23 -12.84
C GLY A 18 -16.89 8.71 -12.31
N TRP A 19 -16.84 9.08 -11.04
CA TRP A 19 -15.64 9.43 -10.29
C TRP A 19 -14.92 8.12 -9.90
N ASN A 20 -13.59 8.08 -10.01
CA ASN A 20 -12.82 6.99 -9.42
C ASN A 20 -12.83 7.23 -7.88
N PRO A 21 -12.90 6.19 -7.00
CA PRO A 21 -12.75 6.37 -5.54
C PRO A 21 -11.60 7.31 -5.12
N LEU A 22 -10.59 7.43 -5.99
CA LEU A 22 -9.46 8.36 -5.94
C LEU A 22 -9.76 9.86 -5.89
N GLN A 23 -10.95 10.38 -6.24
CA GLN A 23 -11.13 11.84 -6.27
C GLN A 23 -11.11 12.53 -4.90
N ARG A 24 -10.97 11.74 -3.81
CA ARG A 24 -10.64 12.26 -2.47
C ARG A 24 -9.13 12.36 -2.18
N MET A 25 -8.26 11.92 -3.09
CA MET A 25 -6.81 11.98 -2.95
C MET A 25 -6.21 13.10 -3.79
N LEU A 26 -5.25 13.81 -3.21
CA LEU A 26 -4.49 14.84 -3.89
C LEU A 26 -3.72 14.20 -5.07
N LEU A 27 -4.23 14.39 -6.29
CA LEU A 27 -3.61 13.89 -7.52
C LEU A 27 -2.42 14.74 -7.98
N HIS A 28 -2.05 15.78 -7.23
CA HIS A 28 -0.97 16.70 -7.57
C HIS A 28 0.13 16.52 -6.52
N CYS A 29 1.29 16.02 -6.94
CA CYS A 29 2.46 16.06 -6.08
C CYS A 29 2.79 17.53 -5.81
N GLN A 30 3.22 17.85 -4.59
CA GLN A 30 3.87 19.13 -4.31
C GLN A 30 5.07 19.37 -5.25
N CYS A 31 5.67 18.30 -5.79
CA CYS A 31 6.65 18.30 -6.88
C CYS A 31 6.19 19.03 -8.17
N ILE A 32 4.88 19.14 -8.41
CA ILE A 32 4.26 19.73 -9.61
C ILE A 32 3.56 21.06 -9.26
N GLY A 33 3.20 21.25 -7.98
CA GLY A 33 2.41 22.39 -7.51
C GLY A 33 3.21 23.58 -6.99
N GLU A 34 4.47 23.39 -6.60
CA GLU A 34 5.33 24.46 -6.09
C GLU A 34 6.75 24.28 -6.65
N ASN A 35 7.53 25.35 -6.74
CA ASN A 35 8.90 25.43 -7.28
C ASN A 35 9.93 24.51 -6.56
N ILE A 36 9.70 23.20 -6.54
CA ILE A 36 10.61 22.20 -6.02
C ILE A 36 11.49 21.78 -7.19
N SER A 37 12.81 21.98 -7.04
CA SER A 37 13.81 21.66 -8.07
C SER A 37 13.60 20.24 -8.63
N GLU A 38 13.78 20.05 -9.95
CA GLU A 38 13.85 18.72 -10.58
C GLU A 38 14.90 17.81 -9.89
N ASP A 39 15.86 18.43 -9.20
CA ASP A 39 16.91 17.82 -8.38
C ASP A 39 16.47 17.40 -6.97
N ALA A 40 15.19 17.54 -6.60
CA ALA A 40 14.71 17.04 -5.31
C ALA A 40 14.72 15.50 -5.23
N HIS A 41 14.59 14.82 -6.37
CA HIS A 41 14.65 13.35 -6.47
C HIS A 41 16.07 12.74 -6.29
N PRO A 42 17.18 13.41 -6.67
CA PRO A 42 18.53 12.96 -6.33
C PRO A 42 18.95 13.26 -4.88
N VAL A 43 18.29 14.21 -4.19
CA VAL A 43 18.42 14.36 -2.73
C VAL A 43 17.55 13.31 -2.04
N ILE A 44 17.85 12.03 -2.31
CA ILE A 44 17.48 10.96 -1.40
C ILE A 44 18.19 11.31 -0.11
N ALA A 45 17.45 11.68 0.94
CA ALA A 45 18.04 11.63 2.26
C ALA A 45 18.57 10.21 2.41
N TYR A 46 19.89 10.09 2.54
CA TYR A 46 20.51 8.88 3.02
C TYR A 46 20.51 8.96 4.54
N PRO A 47 19.53 8.35 5.25
CA PRO A 47 19.73 8.03 6.64
C PRO A 47 19.73 6.51 6.81
N PHE A 48 20.35 5.75 5.91
CA PHE A 48 20.63 4.34 6.16
C PHE A 48 22.11 4.11 6.42
N SER A 49 22.63 4.81 7.42
CA SER A 49 23.75 4.24 8.16
C SER A 49 23.18 3.17 9.10
N ASN A 50 23.87 2.05 9.23
CA ASN A 50 23.58 0.97 10.19
C ASN A 50 23.34 1.47 11.64
N ASN A 51 23.66 2.73 11.95
CA ASN A 51 23.41 3.37 13.23
C ASN A 51 21.93 3.60 13.54
N LEU A 52 21.06 3.86 12.56
CA LEU A 52 19.64 4.15 12.83
C LEU A 52 18.82 2.89 13.15
N ALA A 53 19.06 1.79 12.42
CA ALA A 53 18.49 0.49 12.78
C ALA A 53 18.99 0.00 14.15
N LYS A 54 20.25 0.31 14.50
CA LYS A 54 20.80 0.07 15.85
C LYS A 54 20.17 0.98 16.91
N LEU A 55 19.97 2.27 16.64
CA LEU A 55 19.34 3.22 17.56
C LEU A 55 17.86 2.89 17.82
N ALA A 56 17.11 2.54 16.78
CA ALA A 56 15.72 2.08 16.89
C ALA A 56 15.60 0.75 17.64
N ALA A 57 16.61 -0.12 17.57
CA ALA A 57 16.67 -1.36 18.35
C ALA A 57 17.03 -1.13 19.82
N ILE A 58 17.73 -0.03 20.15
CA ILE A 58 18.20 0.30 21.51
C ILE A 58 17.15 1.07 22.32
N GLN A 59 16.30 1.90 21.70
CA GLN A 59 15.45 2.85 22.44
C GLN A 59 14.04 2.35 22.84
N GLY A 60 13.68 1.12 22.48
CA GLY A 60 12.34 0.59 22.77
C GLY A 60 11.19 1.35 22.07
N PRO A 61 9.93 0.94 22.29
CA PRO A 61 8.77 1.40 21.49
C PRO A 61 8.35 2.87 21.71
N LYS A 62 8.97 3.62 22.63
CA LYS A 62 8.42 4.90 23.13
C LYS A 62 8.74 6.16 22.31
N ASN A 63 9.48 6.08 21.20
CA ASN A 63 9.90 7.29 20.49
C ASN A 63 9.90 7.18 18.95
N ILE A 64 8.78 6.73 18.38
CA ILE A 64 8.54 6.84 16.93
C ILE A 64 8.60 8.29 16.50
N ARG A 65 8.15 9.24 17.33
CA ARG A 65 8.28 10.69 17.07
C ARG A 65 9.72 11.14 16.84
N LEU A 66 10.71 10.59 17.57
CA LEU A 66 12.13 10.89 17.31
C LEU A 66 12.65 10.20 16.06
N THR A 67 12.22 8.96 15.80
CA THR A 67 12.53 8.25 14.55
C THR A 67 12.01 9.04 13.35
N VAL A 68 10.81 9.61 13.46
CA VAL A 68 10.12 10.38 12.41
C VAL A 68 10.67 11.80 12.28
N MET A 69 10.88 12.52 13.39
CA MET A 69 11.47 13.87 13.37
C MET A 69 12.87 13.89 12.78
N TYR A 70 13.69 12.85 13.03
CA TYR A 70 15.00 12.73 12.35
C TYR A 70 14.89 12.39 10.86
N ILE A 71 13.74 11.87 10.42
CA ILE A 71 13.48 11.44 9.05
C ILE A 71 12.81 12.55 8.23
N THR A 72 12.07 13.46 8.85
CA THR A 72 11.25 14.47 8.15
C THR A 72 11.58 15.89 8.56
N GLU A 73 12.35 16.60 7.72
CA GLU A 73 12.12 18.03 7.49
C GLU A 73 12.17 18.42 6.00
N THR A 74 12.81 17.64 5.09
CA THR A 74 12.94 18.06 3.67
C THR A 74 13.07 16.94 2.62
N SER A 75 12.77 15.66 2.91
CA SER A 75 13.22 14.56 2.03
C SER A 75 12.27 13.36 1.86
N TYR A 76 12.23 12.84 0.62
CA TYR A 76 11.53 11.62 0.21
C TYR A 76 11.94 10.38 1.01
N PHE A 77 10.99 9.52 1.37
CA PHE A 77 11.33 8.19 1.87
C PHE A 77 11.71 7.29 0.70
N ASN A 78 12.88 6.68 0.75
CA ASN A 78 13.16 5.63 -0.22
C ASN A 78 12.37 4.36 0.13
N ARG A 79 12.38 3.41 -0.80
CA ARG A 79 11.76 2.09 -0.68
C ARG A 79 12.20 1.35 0.58
N ASP A 80 13.46 1.45 0.99
CA ASP A 80 13.95 0.73 2.17
C ASP A 80 13.34 1.28 3.47
N THR A 81 13.16 2.61 3.58
CA THR A 81 12.40 3.25 4.68
C THR A 81 10.96 2.77 4.71
N MET A 82 10.26 2.86 3.57
CA MET A 82 8.86 2.43 3.51
C MET A 82 8.72 0.95 3.85
N THR A 83 9.64 0.11 3.37
CA THR A 83 9.68 -1.33 3.66
C THR A 83 9.86 -1.59 5.16
N PHE A 84 10.81 -0.91 5.80
CA PHE A 84 11.03 -1.03 7.24
C PHE A 84 9.81 -0.62 8.05
N ILE A 85 9.20 0.54 7.73
CA ILE A 85 8.04 1.06 8.47
C ILE A 85 6.85 0.12 8.31
N VAL A 86 6.53 -0.31 7.08
CA VAL A 86 5.44 -1.26 6.81
C VAL A 86 5.67 -2.57 7.57
N ASN A 87 6.88 -3.11 7.55
CA ASN A 87 7.19 -4.34 8.28
C ASN A 87 7.06 -4.15 9.81
N LYS A 88 7.52 -3.02 10.35
CA LYS A 88 7.39 -2.72 11.78
C LYS A 88 5.93 -2.54 12.21
N MET A 89 5.12 -1.89 11.38
CA MET A 89 3.68 -1.76 11.61
C MET A 89 3.00 -3.13 11.66
N LEU A 90 3.28 -4.03 10.71
CA LEU A 90 2.68 -5.36 10.64
C LEU A 90 3.12 -6.32 11.77
N GLN A 91 4.27 -6.07 12.39
CA GLN A 91 4.79 -6.86 13.52
C GLN A 91 4.43 -6.26 14.88
N CYS A 92 3.70 -5.15 14.90
CA CYS A 92 3.39 -4.44 16.13
C CYS A 92 2.13 -5.02 16.80
N ASN A 93 2.17 -5.11 18.14
CA ASN A 93 1.06 -5.56 18.97
C ASN A 93 0.39 -4.40 19.74
N ASP A 94 0.76 -3.15 19.44
CA ASP A 94 0.25 -1.95 20.11
C ASP A 94 -0.44 -1.02 19.10
N VAL A 95 -1.74 -0.79 19.32
CA VAL A 95 -2.60 0.01 18.44
C VAL A 95 -2.07 1.43 18.27
N ALA A 96 -1.67 2.09 19.36
CA ALA A 96 -1.18 3.47 19.31
C ALA A 96 0.10 3.60 18.47
N THR A 97 0.99 2.61 18.57
CA THR A 97 2.21 2.51 17.76
C THR A 97 1.89 2.28 16.28
N ILE A 98 0.92 1.42 15.97
CA ILE A 98 0.47 1.18 14.59
C ILE A 98 -0.05 2.48 13.97
N GLU A 99 -0.88 3.23 14.69
CA GLU A 99 -1.38 4.52 14.22
C GLU A 99 -0.24 5.51 13.95
N GLN A 100 0.79 5.53 14.78
CA GLN A 100 1.96 6.38 14.55
C GLN A 100 2.70 5.99 13.26
N TYR A 101 2.98 4.70 13.05
CA TYR A 101 3.61 4.25 11.79
C TYR A 101 2.74 4.54 10.57
N TYR A 102 1.43 4.32 10.68
CA TYR A 102 0.49 4.63 9.60
C TYR A 102 0.46 6.12 9.28
N ASN A 103 0.37 6.99 10.29
CA ASN A 103 0.34 8.44 10.09
C ASN A 103 1.60 8.93 9.39
N VAL A 104 2.76 8.35 9.69
CA VAL A 104 4.03 8.67 9.03
C VAL A 104 4.00 8.29 7.55
N LEU A 105 3.52 7.09 7.23
CA LEU A 105 3.35 6.66 5.85
C LEU A 105 2.34 7.55 5.12
N ASP A 106 1.16 7.77 5.70
CA ASP A 106 0.08 8.59 5.14
C ASP A 106 0.54 10.03 4.86
N GLN A 107 1.32 10.64 5.77
CA GLN A 107 1.90 11.96 5.55
C GLN A 107 2.91 11.96 4.39
N ASN A 108 3.79 10.94 4.31
CA ASN A 108 4.69 10.79 3.15
C ASN A 108 3.89 10.62 1.84
N PHE A 109 2.80 9.85 1.85
CA PHE A 109 1.91 9.69 0.69
C PHE A 109 1.21 11.00 0.30
N LYS A 110 0.80 11.82 1.28
CA LYS A 110 0.10 13.10 1.02
C LYS A 110 1.04 14.19 0.54
N MET A 111 2.26 14.27 1.07
CA MET A 111 3.29 15.21 0.61
C MET A 111 3.84 14.79 -0.76
N HIS A 112 4.00 13.48 -0.96
CA HIS A 112 4.56 12.89 -2.17
C HIS A 112 3.59 11.87 -2.77
N PRO A 113 2.42 12.32 -3.24
CA PRO A 113 1.50 11.43 -3.92
C PRO A 113 2.24 10.91 -5.16
N PRO A 114 2.00 9.64 -5.53
CA PRO A 114 2.79 8.98 -6.54
C PRO A 114 2.87 9.76 -7.86
N CYS A 115 3.98 10.45 -8.08
CA CYS A 115 4.32 11.08 -9.36
C CYS A 115 5.05 10.05 -10.24
N ALA A 116 4.96 10.20 -11.56
CA ALA A 116 5.45 9.18 -12.49
C ALA A 116 6.95 8.83 -12.36
N GLN A 117 7.78 9.74 -11.81
CA GLN A 117 9.21 9.48 -11.56
C GLN A 117 9.45 8.67 -10.28
N TYR A 118 8.70 8.94 -9.22
CA TYR A 118 8.82 8.27 -7.93
C TYR A 118 8.10 6.90 -7.91
N MET A 119 7.02 6.76 -8.68
CA MET A 119 6.27 5.50 -8.83
C MET A 119 7.11 4.32 -9.31
N ASN A 120 7.81 4.52 -10.44
CA ASN A 120 8.60 3.45 -11.06
C ASN A 120 9.85 3.09 -10.26
N LYS A 121 10.35 4.00 -9.42
CA LYS A 121 11.60 3.80 -8.66
C LYS A 121 11.39 3.23 -7.27
N GLU A 122 10.44 3.77 -6.50
CA GLU A 122 10.31 3.44 -5.09
C GLU A 122 9.07 2.57 -4.81
N TYR A 123 7.89 2.94 -5.30
CA TYR A 123 6.65 2.21 -5.02
C TYR A 123 6.55 0.86 -5.75
N GLU A 124 7.00 0.79 -7.01
CA GLU A 124 7.11 -0.49 -7.71
C GLU A 124 8.07 -1.44 -6.97
N LYS A 125 9.22 -0.94 -6.51
CA LYS A 125 10.17 -1.75 -5.73
C LYS A 125 9.67 -2.10 -4.34
N LEU A 126 8.81 -1.28 -3.73
CA LEU A 126 8.18 -1.58 -2.45
C LEU A 126 7.23 -2.76 -2.60
N LEU A 127 6.32 -2.67 -3.58
CA LEU A 127 5.29 -3.69 -3.81
C LEU A 127 5.85 -4.98 -4.40
N LEU A 128 6.76 -4.89 -5.39
CA LEU A 128 7.21 -6.03 -6.19
C LEU A 128 8.66 -6.44 -5.97
N GLY A 129 9.48 -5.63 -5.30
CA GLY A 129 10.89 -5.93 -5.05
C GLY A 129 11.09 -7.04 -4.02
N SER A 130 12.19 -7.79 -4.14
CA SER A 130 12.57 -8.80 -3.16
C SER A 130 13.04 -8.14 -1.85
N ASN A 131 12.50 -8.62 -0.73
CA ASN A 131 12.83 -8.12 0.60
C ASN A 131 13.40 -9.26 1.44
N LYS A 132 14.68 -9.60 1.26
CA LYS A 132 15.34 -10.76 1.92
C LYS A 132 15.22 -10.82 3.45
N LYS A 133 14.85 -9.72 4.12
CA LYS A 133 14.74 -9.65 5.59
C LYS A 133 13.32 -9.36 6.08
N TYR A 134 12.36 -9.15 5.18
CA TYR A 134 11.00 -8.72 5.52
C TYR A 134 9.99 -9.61 4.81
N PHE A 135 8.75 -9.64 5.31
CA PHE A 135 7.62 -10.29 4.63
C PHE A 135 7.86 -11.77 4.25
N GLY A 136 8.61 -12.52 5.07
CA GLY A 136 8.94 -13.92 4.76
C GLY A 136 9.74 -14.09 3.46
N GLU A 137 10.61 -13.12 3.13
CA GLU A 137 11.40 -13.05 1.89
C GLU A 137 10.57 -12.85 0.61
N MET A 138 9.27 -12.57 0.75
CA MET A 138 8.36 -12.29 -0.35
C MET A 138 8.39 -10.79 -0.74
N SER A 139 7.83 -10.48 -1.90
CA SER A 139 7.45 -9.09 -2.18
C SER A 139 6.28 -8.68 -1.29
N LEU A 140 6.13 -7.40 -0.96
CA LEU A 140 5.03 -6.93 -0.11
C LEU A 140 3.67 -7.33 -0.70
N TRP A 141 3.53 -7.24 -2.02
CA TRP A 141 2.30 -7.66 -2.69
C TRP A 141 2.02 -9.15 -2.50
N ASP A 142 3.00 -10.02 -2.77
CA ASP A 142 2.79 -11.46 -2.63
C ASP A 142 2.54 -11.86 -1.16
N TYR A 143 3.14 -11.15 -0.20
CA TYR A 143 2.88 -11.33 1.22
C TYR A 143 1.45 -10.97 1.60
N ILE A 144 0.94 -9.82 1.14
CA ILE A 144 -0.46 -9.42 1.36
C ILE A 144 -1.43 -10.42 0.74
N ILE A 145 -1.15 -10.92 -0.47
CA ILE A 145 -1.96 -11.98 -1.08
C ILE A 145 -1.90 -13.27 -0.25
N GLY A 146 -0.74 -13.61 0.32
CA GLY A 146 -0.61 -14.74 1.26
C GLY A 146 -1.51 -14.58 2.47
N LEU A 147 -1.47 -13.41 3.12
CA LEU A 147 -2.33 -13.10 4.27
C LEU A 147 -3.82 -13.16 3.90
N LEU A 148 -4.22 -12.57 2.78
CA LEU A 148 -5.61 -12.62 2.32
C LEU A 148 -6.09 -14.05 2.09
N ASN A 149 -5.27 -14.93 1.52
CA ASN A 149 -5.61 -16.34 1.39
C ASN A 149 -5.78 -17.01 2.77
N GLN A 150 -4.85 -16.78 3.69
CA GLN A 150 -4.90 -17.33 5.05
C GLN A 150 -6.15 -16.86 5.82
N ILE A 151 -6.56 -15.61 5.63
CA ILE A 151 -7.80 -15.08 6.20
C ILE A 151 -9.01 -15.82 5.61
N THR A 152 -9.03 -16.08 4.30
CA THR A 152 -10.15 -16.81 3.68
C THR A 152 -10.22 -18.29 4.02
N THR A 153 -9.08 -18.93 4.32
CA THR A 153 -9.02 -20.34 4.73
C THR A 153 -9.26 -20.52 6.23
N GLY A 154 -9.26 -19.43 7.01
CA GLY A 154 -9.38 -19.47 8.46
C GLY A 154 -8.06 -19.80 9.19
N ASP A 155 -6.94 -19.82 8.47
CA ASP A 155 -5.60 -20.00 9.07
C ASP A 155 -5.18 -18.78 9.89
N ILE A 156 -5.71 -17.59 9.55
CA ILE A 156 -5.62 -16.38 10.36
C ILE A 156 -7.04 -15.97 10.75
N LEU A 157 -7.28 -15.83 12.06
CA LEU A 157 -8.52 -15.33 12.62
C LEU A 157 -8.48 -13.80 12.66
N TYR A 158 -8.82 -13.18 11.53
CA TYR A 158 -9.01 -11.72 11.46
C TYR A 158 -10.23 -11.33 12.31
N GLY A 159 -10.09 -10.31 13.16
CA GLY A 159 -11.10 -9.92 14.16
C GLY A 159 -10.73 -10.30 15.60
N ASP A 160 -9.75 -11.19 15.79
CA ASP A 160 -9.35 -11.65 17.13
C ASP A 160 -8.26 -10.77 17.76
N ASN A 161 -7.56 -9.95 16.96
CA ASN A 161 -6.45 -9.13 17.41
C ASN A 161 -6.52 -7.74 16.78
N GLU A 162 -7.04 -6.79 17.55
CA GLU A 162 -7.25 -5.40 17.11
C GLU A 162 -5.98 -4.74 16.53
N ALA A 163 -4.81 -5.04 17.10
CA ALA A 163 -3.54 -4.49 16.61
C ALA A 163 -3.18 -5.08 15.24
N TYR A 164 -3.24 -6.41 15.10
CA TYR A 164 -3.01 -7.06 13.81
C TYR A 164 -4.02 -6.58 12.76
N ASP A 165 -5.30 -6.55 13.11
CA ASP A 165 -6.39 -6.19 12.21
C ASP A 165 -6.23 -4.77 11.69
N LEU A 166 -5.89 -3.83 12.57
CA LEU A 166 -5.59 -2.45 12.22
C LEU A 166 -4.36 -2.36 11.32
N ALA A 167 -3.24 -2.99 11.70
CA ALA A 167 -2.00 -2.95 10.93
C ALA A 167 -2.20 -3.51 9.51
N PHE A 168 -2.89 -4.64 9.40
CA PHE A 168 -3.25 -5.25 8.13
C PHE A 168 -4.13 -4.33 7.28
N LYS A 169 -5.22 -3.81 7.86
CA LYS A 169 -6.17 -2.92 7.17
C LYS A 169 -5.48 -1.67 6.64
N LYS A 170 -4.61 -1.04 7.45
CA LYS A 170 -3.83 0.14 7.06
C LYS A 170 -2.83 -0.19 5.95
N CYS A 171 -2.12 -1.33 6.05
CA CYS A 171 -1.21 -1.78 5.00
C CYS A 171 -1.93 -2.04 3.69
N LEU A 172 -3.06 -2.77 3.73
CA LEU A 172 -3.87 -3.07 2.55
C LEU A 172 -4.39 -1.79 1.89
N SER A 173 -4.88 -0.84 2.70
CA SER A 173 -5.34 0.46 2.22
C SER A 173 -4.23 1.25 1.52
N ILE A 174 -3.01 1.24 2.05
CA ILE A 174 -1.84 1.88 1.42
C ILE A 174 -1.52 1.23 0.08
N CYS A 175 -1.47 -0.11 0.02
CA CYS A 175 -1.18 -0.83 -1.21
C CYS A 175 -2.20 -0.49 -2.31
N ILE A 176 -3.50 -0.50 -1.98
CA ILE A 176 -4.56 -0.17 -2.94
C ILE A 176 -4.46 1.28 -3.40
N CYS A 177 -4.23 2.21 -2.48
CA CYS A 177 -4.00 3.62 -2.81
C CYS A 177 -2.88 3.79 -3.85
N ILE A 178 -1.72 3.16 -3.63
CA ILE A 178 -0.61 3.19 -4.60
C ILE A 178 -1.08 2.68 -5.96
N LEU A 179 -1.70 1.49 -5.99
CA LEU A 179 -2.11 0.84 -7.24
C LEU A 179 -3.15 1.64 -8.02
N GLN A 180 -4.10 2.27 -7.33
CA GLN A 180 -5.12 3.11 -7.92
C GLN A 180 -4.52 4.38 -8.52
N ILE A 181 -3.66 5.09 -7.77
CA ILE A 181 -2.99 6.29 -8.29
C ILE A 181 -2.11 5.95 -9.49
N ASP A 182 -1.36 4.84 -9.44
CA ASP A 182 -0.57 4.38 -10.57
C ASP A 182 -1.44 4.19 -11.82
N PHE A 183 -2.58 3.54 -11.65
CA PHE A 183 -3.46 3.20 -12.77
C PHE A 183 -3.92 4.45 -13.51
N GLU A 184 -4.34 5.50 -12.81
CA GLU A 184 -4.73 6.77 -13.42
C GLU A 184 -3.58 7.48 -14.14
N VAL A 185 -2.39 7.51 -13.53
CA VAL A 185 -1.20 8.11 -14.14
C VAL A 185 -0.80 7.32 -15.39
N SER A 186 -0.76 6.00 -15.28
CA SER A 186 -0.38 5.07 -16.35
C SER A 186 -1.35 5.12 -17.52
N LYS A 187 -2.66 5.22 -17.26
CA LYS A 187 -3.70 5.39 -18.28
C LYS A 187 -3.49 6.67 -19.10
N ARG A 188 -3.20 7.80 -18.44
CA ARG A 188 -2.93 9.09 -19.13
C ARG A 188 -1.66 9.05 -19.98
N LYS A 189 -0.67 8.27 -19.55
CA LYS A 189 0.63 8.12 -20.25
C LYS A 189 0.67 6.97 -21.25
N ASN A 190 -0.41 6.20 -21.38
CA ASN A 190 -0.46 4.99 -22.20
C ASN A 190 0.66 3.98 -21.88
N VAL A 191 0.93 3.77 -20.59
CA VAL A 191 1.92 2.79 -20.11
C VAL A 191 1.26 1.71 -19.27
N ARG A 192 1.92 0.56 -19.16
CA ARG A 192 1.41 -0.59 -18.40
C ARG A 192 1.36 -0.24 -16.89
N PRO A 193 0.19 -0.32 -16.23
CA PRO A 193 0.06 0.02 -14.83
C PRO A 193 0.67 -1.04 -13.90
N LEU A 194 1.11 -0.61 -12.72
CA LEU A 194 1.68 -1.43 -11.65
C LEU A 194 0.72 -2.52 -11.18
N VAL A 195 -0.58 -2.24 -11.13
CA VAL A 195 -1.58 -3.27 -10.82
C VAL A 195 -1.56 -4.42 -11.84
N ALA A 196 -1.34 -4.14 -13.13
CA ALA A 196 -1.19 -5.19 -14.15
C ALA A 196 0.13 -5.97 -13.99
N LYS A 197 1.17 -5.37 -13.39
CA LYS A 197 2.41 -6.07 -13.02
C LYS A 197 2.17 -6.98 -11.79
N CYS A 198 1.47 -6.47 -10.77
CA CYS A 198 1.10 -7.21 -9.55
C CYS A 198 0.20 -8.41 -9.84
N LEU A 199 -0.78 -8.24 -10.73
CA LEU A 199 -1.77 -9.26 -11.11
C LEU A 199 -1.34 -10.10 -12.31
N LYS A 200 -0.11 -9.90 -12.78
CA LYS A 200 0.51 -10.77 -13.77
C LYS A 200 -0.30 -10.91 -15.05
N TYR A 201 -0.82 -9.80 -15.54
CA TYR A 201 -1.46 -9.73 -16.85
C TYR A 201 -0.39 -10.09 -17.91
N HIS A 202 -0.26 -11.38 -18.28
CA HIS A 202 0.77 -11.98 -19.17
C HIS A 202 2.21 -12.23 -18.64
N SER A 203 2.46 -12.75 -17.42
CA SER A 203 3.84 -13.16 -16.99
C SER A 203 3.92 -14.52 -16.26
N THR A 204 5.02 -14.86 -15.54
CA THR A 204 5.27 -16.17 -14.83
C THR A 204 5.19 -16.22 -13.27
N ARG A 205 5.04 -15.12 -12.49
CA ARG A 205 4.60 -15.08 -11.04
C ARG A 205 3.46 -16.06 -10.56
N LYS A 206 3.28 -16.25 -9.24
CA LYS A 206 2.24 -17.17 -8.72
C LYS A 206 0.79 -16.69 -8.90
N THR A 207 0.53 -15.39 -8.70
CA THR A 207 -0.83 -14.85 -8.58
C THR A 207 -1.46 -14.52 -9.94
N ARG A 208 -2.54 -15.19 -10.35
CA ARG A 208 -3.29 -14.88 -11.60
C ARG A 208 -4.49 -13.98 -11.31
N MET A 209 -4.90 -13.19 -12.31
CA MET A 209 -6.08 -12.32 -12.24
C MET A 209 -7.39 -13.07 -11.93
N SER A 210 -7.56 -14.28 -12.48
CA SER A 210 -8.71 -15.15 -12.18
C SER A 210 -8.76 -15.56 -10.71
N ASP A 211 -7.59 -15.83 -10.13
CA ASP A 211 -7.45 -16.32 -8.76
C ASP A 211 -7.69 -15.18 -7.78
N ILE A 212 -7.20 -13.97 -8.11
CA ILE A 212 -7.51 -12.75 -7.38
C ILE A 212 -9.00 -12.41 -7.42
N THR A 213 -9.65 -12.54 -8.58
CA THR A 213 -11.11 -12.27 -8.66
C THR A 213 -11.88 -13.19 -7.70
N LYS A 214 -11.54 -14.49 -7.68
CA LYS A 214 -12.16 -15.45 -6.76
C LYS A 214 -11.84 -15.13 -5.29
N LEU A 215 -10.60 -14.77 -5.00
CA LEU A 215 -10.17 -14.39 -3.66
C LEU A 215 -10.95 -13.17 -3.15
N LEU A 216 -11.12 -12.13 -3.98
CA LEU A 216 -11.89 -10.93 -3.63
C LEU A 216 -13.37 -11.24 -3.40
N ASP A 217 -13.96 -12.10 -4.23
CA ASP A 217 -15.32 -12.59 -4.02
C ASP A 217 -15.46 -13.30 -2.66
N MET A 218 -14.49 -14.16 -2.30
CA MET A 218 -14.48 -14.85 -0.99
C MET A 218 -14.33 -13.88 0.17
N LEU A 219 -13.34 -12.97 0.10
CA LEU A 219 -13.09 -11.95 1.13
C LEU A 219 -14.30 -11.05 1.35
N TYR A 220 -14.99 -10.64 0.29
CA TYR A 220 -16.19 -9.82 0.42
C TYR A 220 -17.28 -10.52 1.26
N ASN A 221 -17.43 -11.84 1.11
CA ASN A 221 -18.42 -12.61 1.85
C ASN A 221 -18.03 -12.87 3.33
N THR A 222 -16.82 -12.51 3.76
CA THR A 222 -16.40 -12.68 5.16
C THR A 222 -17.08 -11.70 6.12
N GLY A 223 -17.50 -10.53 5.64
CA GLY A 223 -18.09 -9.50 6.50
C GLY A 223 -17.07 -8.66 7.29
N TYR A 224 -15.76 -8.87 7.10
CA TYR A 224 -14.74 -8.12 7.82
C TYR A 224 -14.73 -6.63 7.47
N ASP A 225 -14.23 -5.82 8.40
CA ASP A 225 -14.30 -4.35 8.36
C ASP A 225 -13.40 -3.69 7.28
N PHE A 226 -12.63 -4.49 6.53
CA PHE A 226 -11.84 -4.07 5.37
C PHE A 226 -12.55 -4.33 4.02
N GLN A 227 -13.86 -4.60 4.02
CA GLN A 227 -14.66 -4.79 2.81
C GLN A 227 -14.52 -3.67 1.78
N THR A 228 -14.40 -2.40 2.23
CA THR A 228 -14.19 -1.28 1.32
C THR A 228 -12.90 -1.45 0.51
N GLN A 229 -11.80 -1.87 1.14
CA GLN A 229 -10.53 -2.16 0.46
C GLN A 229 -10.70 -3.31 -0.56
N VAL A 230 -11.47 -4.35 -0.22
CA VAL A 230 -11.77 -5.45 -1.15
C VAL A 230 -12.54 -4.96 -2.38
N ILE A 231 -13.55 -4.11 -2.17
CA ILE A 231 -14.35 -3.51 -3.24
C ILE A 231 -13.46 -2.64 -4.14
N ASP A 232 -12.66 -1.75 -3.56
CA ASP A 232 -11.77 -0.83 -4.28
C ASP A 232 -10.75 -1.59 -5.16
N LEU A 233 -10.19 -2.69 -4.64
CA LEU A 233 -9.30 -3.55 -5.41
C LEU A 233 -10.04 -4.32 -6.51
N ALA A 234 -11.26 -4.80 -6.24
CA ALA A 234 -12.08 -5.49 -7.25
C ALA A 234 -12.46 -4.57 -8.42
N LEU A 235 -12.78 -3.31 -8.14
CA LEU A 235 -13.01 -2.29 -9.16
C LEU A 235 -11.76 -2.08 -10.02
N LEU A 236 -10.60 -1.91 -9.37
CA LEU A 236 -9.33 -1.74 -10.07
C LEU A 236 -8.98 -2.94 -10.96
N VAL A 237 -9.17 -4.16 -10.46
CA VAL A 237 -8.97 -5.40 -11.23
C VAL A 237 -9.92 -5.45 -12.44
N ASN A 238 -11.18 -5.03 -12.28
CA ASN A 238 -12.15 -5.06 -13.36
C ASN A 238 -11.83 -4.06 -14.48
N GLN A 239 -11.21 -2.92 -14.16
CA GLN A 239 -10.78 -1.92 -15.14
C GLN A 239 -9.58 -2.37 -16.00
N LEU A 240 -8.95 -3.50 -15.67
CA LEU A 240 -7.86 -4.09 -16.45
C LEU A 240 -8.33 -5.13 -17.47
N LYS A 241 -9.62 -5.50 -17.46
CA LYS A 241 -10.22 -6.42 -18.45
C LYS A 241 -10.59 -5.64 -19.70
#